data_AF-A0A4S0V5Q3-F1
#
_entry.id   AF-A0A4S0V5Q3-F1
#
_cell.length_a   1.000
_cell.length_b   1.000
_cell.length_c   1.000
_cell.angle_alpha   90.00
_cell.angle_beta   90.00
_cell.angle_gamma   90.00
#
_symmetry.space_group_name_H-M   'P 1'
#
loop_
_entity.id
_entity.type
_entity.pdbx_description
1 polymer ?
#
loop_
_entity_poly.entity_id
_entity_poly.type
_entity_poly.pdbx_seq_one_letter_code
_entity_poly.pdbx_strand_id
1 'polypeptide(L)'
;MAPLVPVRDFYANTGAEWGYQPSHDGSMIAWYGVEWTKTVLRVKRTEQAGPFLTLSDAQVDDFRWHSYKNELVVLSEGRLWQIDPLKPKRDNWAEVTPRGFVNWRIVSSPSGPDDRLVVASDDRNPA
;
A
#
# COMPACT_ATOMS: atom_id res chain seq x y z
N MET A 1 10.59 36.09 26.95
CA MET A 1 11.17 35.64 25.67
C MET A 1 10.63 34.25 25.37
N ALA A 2 10.09 34.01 24.17
CA ALA A 2 9.71 32.67 23.73
C ALA A 2 10.99 31.89 23.35
N PRO A 3 11.10 30.59 23.68
CA PRO A 3 12.26 29.79 23.31
C PRO A 3 12.35 29.64 21.78
N LEU A 4 13.57 29.73 21.24
CA LEU A 4 13.86 29.50 19.83
C LEU A 4 13.72 27.99 19.54
N VAL A 5 12.80 27.62 18.63
CA VAL A 5 12.69 26.25 18.11
C VAL A 5 13.70 26.08 16.96
N PRO A 6 14.64 25.13 17.03
CA PRO A 6 15.64 24.94 15.98
C PRO A 6 14.97 24.44 14.69
N VAL A 7 15.41 24.96 13.53
CA VAL A 7 14.80 24.66 12.21
C VAL A 7 14.75 23.15 11.91
N ARG A 8 15.71 22.37 12.45
CA ARG A 8 15.73 20.90 12.35
C ARG A 8 14.47 20.23 12.86
N ASP A 9 13.77 20.85 13.82
CA ASP A 9 12.55 20.32 14.42
C ASP A 9 11.32 20.53 13.49
N PHE A 10 11.49 21.25 12.37
CA PHE A 10 10.52 21.38 11.29
C PHE A 10 10.80 20.45 10.10
N TYR A 11 11.88 19.65 10.13
CA TYR A 11 12.17 18.67 9.06
C TYR A 11 11.31 17.41 9.21
N ALA A 12 11.18 16.65 8.12
CA ALA A 12 10.33 15.47 7.99
C ALA A 12 10.39 14.54 9.21
N ASN A 13 9.24 14.26 9.82
CA ASN A 13 9.13 13.33 10.94
C ASN A 13 9.58 11.93 10.49
N THR A 14 10.79 11.54 10.91
CA THR A 14 11.41 10.24 10.56
C THR A 14 10.73 9.04 11.24
N GLY A 15 9.80 9.29 12.15
CA GLY A 15 8.95 8.28 12.79
C GLY A 15 7.48 8.43 12.43
N ALA A 16 7.14 9.15 11.35
CA ALA A 16 5.76 9.26 10.92
C ALA A 16 5.20 7.89 10.53
N GLU A 17 4.01 7.59 11.02
CA GLU A 17 3.23 6.42 10.65
C GLU A 17 1.78 6.84 10.37
N TRP A 18 1.17 6.30 9.31
CA TRP A 18 -0.19 6.66 8.91
C TRP A 18 -0.84 5.59 8.04
N GLY A 19 -2.13 5.77 7.74
CA GLY A 19 -2.85 4.94 6.76
C GLY A 19 -3.03 3.49 7.20
N TYR A 20 -3.20 3.23 8.49
CA TYR A 20 -3.45 1.89 9.02
C TYR A 20 -4.72 1.28 8.42
N GLN A 21 -4.62 0.07 7.86
CA GLN A 21 -5.74 -0.68 7.32
C GLN A 21 -5.65 -2.14 7.82
N PRO A 22 -6.75 -2.72 8.34
CA PRO A 22 -6.81 -4.14 8.68
C PRO A 22 -6.94 -5.01 7.41
N SER A 23 -6.42 -6.23 7.47
CA SER A 23 -6.65 -7.25 6.44
C SER A 23 -8.13 -7.66 6.37
N HIS A 24 -8.49 -8.41 5.33
CA HIS A 24 -9.87 -8.89 5.13
C HIS A 24 -10.46 -9.55 6.39
N ASP A 25 -9.69 -10.40 7.07
CA ASP A 25 -10.11 -11.09 8.30
C ASP A 25 -9.68 -10.39 9.61
N GLY A 26 -9.05 -9.21 9.52
CA GLY A 26 -8.53 -8.47 10.68
C GLY A 26 -7.34 -9.12 11.40
N SER A 27 -6.76 -10.20 10.87
CA SER A 27 -5.59 -10.87 11.47
C SER A 27 -4.29 -10.07 11.30
N MET A 28 -4.24 -9.14 10.34
CA MET A 28 -3.08 -8.31 10.06
C MET A 28 -3.46 -6.84 9.93
N ILE A 29 -2.47 -5.98 10.14
CA ILE A 29 -2.58 -4.53 9.92
C ILE A 29 -1.42 -4.12 9.03
N ALA A 30 -1.72 -3.36 7.97
CA ALA A 30 -0.73 -2.71 7.12
C ALA A 30 -0.80 -1.19 7.27
N TRP A 31 0.33 -0.51 7.21
CA TRP A 31 0.41 0.94 7.35
C TRP A 31 1.65 1.52 6.68
N TYR A 32 1.60 2.80 6.35
CA TYR A 32 2.76 3.55 5.91
C TYR A 32 3.63 3.93 7.10
N GLY A 33 4.93 3.82 6.94
CA GLY A 33 5.92 4.39 7.86
C GLY A 33 7.04 5.09 7.09
N VAL A 34 7.97 5.70 7.83
CA VAL A 34 9.21 6.25 7.27
C VAL A 34 10.39 5.40 7.71
N GLU A 35 11.26 5.04 6.76
CA GLU A 35 12.64 4.63 7.03
C GLU A 35 13.57 5.61 6.33
N TRP A 36 14.41 6.29 7.12
CA TRP A 36 15.23 7.41 6.66
C TRP A 36 14.40 8.52 6.02
N THR A 37 14.43 8.63 4.70
CA THR A 37 13.69 9.62 3.91
C THR A 37 12.69 8.97 2.95
N LYS A 38 12.45 7.66 3.08
CA LYS A 38 11.56 6.90 2.20
C LYS A 38 10.31 6.46 2.94
N THR A 39 9.17 6.61 2.28
CA THR A 39 7.93 5.94 2.70
C THR A 39 8.09 4.44 2.49
N VAL A 40 7.74 3.65 3.50
CA VAL A 40 7.76 2.18 3.46
C VAL A 40 6.40 1.63 3.85
N LEU A 41 6.03 0.47 3.31
CA LEU A 41 4.82 -0.24 3.73
C LEU A 41 5.18 -1.30 4.77
N ARG A 42 4.58 -1.21 5.95
CA ARG A 42 4.78 -2.14 7.07
C ARG A 42 3.55 -3.04 7.21
N VAL A 43 3.76 -4.28 7.64
CA VAL A 43 2.70 -5.23 7.99
C VAL A 43 3.05 -5.94 9.29
N LYS A 44 2.07 -6.03 10.19
CA LYS A 44 2.14 -6.80 11.43
C LYS A 44 0.93 -7.71 11.55
N ARG A 45 1.07 -8.76 12.35
CA ARG A 45 -0.11 -9.46 12.87
C ARG A 45 -0.73 -8.62 13.99
N THR A 46 -2.05 -8.68 14.13
CA THR A 46 -2.79 -7.83 15.08
C THR A 46 -2.32 -8.02 16.53
N GLU A 47 -1.93 -9.23 16.89
CA GLU A 47 -1.37 -9.60 18.20
C GLU A 47 0.10 -9.20 18.42
N GLN A 48 0.80 -8.76 17.36
CA GLN A 48 2.22 -8.41 17.43
C GLN A 48 2.43 -6.91 17.69
N ALA A 49 3.47 -6.61 18.46
CA ALA A 49 3.87 -5.23 18.75
C ALA A 49 4.52 -4.54 17.54
N GLY A 50 5.30 -5.28 16.74
CA GLY A 50 6.07 -4.75 15.61
C GLY A 50 5.74 -5.42 14.28
N PRO A 51 6.21 -4.83 13.16
CA PRO A 51 6.04 -5.41 11.84
C PRO A 51 6.83 -6.71 11.69
N PHE A 52 6.25 -7.70 11.02
CA PHE A 52 6.99 -8.86 10.51
C PHE A 52 7.45 -8.65 9.06
N LEU A 53 6.91 -7.64 8.38
CA LEU A 53 7.25 -7.27 7.01
C LEU A 53 7.39 -5.75 6.90
N THR A 54 8.47 -5.32 6.27
CA THR A 54 8.65 -3.94 5.78
C THR A 54 9.07 -4.01 4.31
N LEU A 55 8.29 -3.38 3.44
CA LEU A 55 8.60 -3.22 2.02
C LEU A 55 9.37 -1.91 1.83
N SER A 56 10.69 -1.94 2.02
CA SER A 56 11.55 -0.75 1.95
C SER A 56 12.14 -0.49 0.55
N ASP A 57 12.28 -1.55 -0.26
CA ASP A 57 12.91 -1.48 -1.59
C ASP A 57 11.91 -1.23 -2.73
N ALA A 58 10.61 -1.24 -2.43
CA ALA A 58 9.57 -0.94 -3.40
C ALA A 58 9.16 0.53 -3.27
N GLN A 59 9.09 1.25 -4.40
CA GLN A 59 8.38 2.52 -4.43
C GLN A 59 6.89 2.23 -4.27
N VAL A 60 6.35 2.41 -3.06
CA VAL A 60 4.93 2.22 -2.77
C VAL A 60 4.23 3.57 -2.94
N ASP A 61 3.50 3.72 -4.04
CA ASP A 61 2.73 4.93 -4.32
C ASP A 61 1.35 4.88 -3.65
N ASP A 62 0.74 3.69 -3.60
CA ASP A 62 -0.50 3.43 -2.84
C ASP A 62 -0.62 1.95 -2.43
N PHE A 63 -1.47 1.63 -1.46
CA PHE A 63 -1.84 0.26 -1.12
C PHE A 63 -3.28 0.10 -0.61
N ARG A 64 -3.79 -1.11 -0.76
CA ARG A 64 -4.98 -1.61 -0.09
C ARG A 64 -4.84 -3.10 0.21
N TRP A 65 -5.67 -3.61 1.10
CA TRP A 65 -5.90 -5.05 1.19
C TRP A 65 -6.78 -5.54 0.05
N HIS A 66 -6.54 -6.76 -0.40
CA HIS A 66 -7.45 -7.48 -1.28
C HIS A 66 -8.79 -7.71 -0.55
N SER A 67 -9.91 -7.51 -1.24
CA SER A 67 -11.25 -7.53 -0.63
C SER A 67 -11.63 -8.84 0.05
N TYR A 68 -10.99 -9.96 -0.33
CA TYR A 68 -11.34 -11.33 0.13
C TYR A 68 -10.15 -12.17 0.59
N LYS A 69 -8.95 -11.58 0.61
CA LYS A 69 -7.72 -12.31 0.93
C LYS A 69 -6.85 -11.44 1.81
N ASN A 70 -6.01 -12.07 2.64
CA ASN A 70 -4.97 -11.36 3.38
C ASN A 70 -3.74 -11.11 2.50
N GLU A 71 -3.98 -10.58 1.31
CA GLU A 71 -2.97 -10.21 0.33
C GLU A 71 -3.06 -8.70 0.10
N LEU A 72 -1.91 -8.04 -0.06
CA LEU A 72 -1.86 -6.62 -0.37
C LEU A 72 -1.97 -6.41 -1.88
N VAL A 73 -2.67 -5.37 -2.29
CA VAL A 73 -2.62 -4.80 -3.64
C VAL A 73 -1.89 -3.47 -3.54
N VAL A 74 -0.69 -3.41 -4.11
CA VAL A 74 0.23 -2.27 -4.02
C VAL A 74 0.40 -1.65 -5.40
N LEU A 75 0.22 -0.33 -5.49
CA LEU A 75 0.67 0.44 -6.65
C LEU A 75 2.15 0.74 -6.47
N SER A 76 2.96 0.20 -7.38
CA SER A 76 4.41 0.39 -7.38
C SER A 76 4.92 0.48 -8.80
N GLU A 77 5.69 1.53 -9.09
CA GLU A 77 6.30 1.77 -10.41
C GLU A 77 5.24 1.82 -11.54
N GLY A 78 4.07 2.40 -11.24
CA GLY A 78 2.94 2.50 -12.18
C GLY A 78 2.21 1.18 -12.46
N ARG A 79 2.51 0.11 -11.70
CA ARG A 79 1.88 -1.21 -11.83
C ARG A 79 1.20 -1.62 -10.54
N LEU A 80 0.10 -2.37 -10.65
CA LEU A 80 -0.51 -3.02 -9.49
C LEU A 80 0.12 -4.39 -9.27
N TRP A 81 0.58 -4.61 -8.05
CA TRP A 81 1.17 -5.85 -7.59
C TRP A 81 0.34 -6.43 -6.46
N GLN A 82 -0.04 -7.69 -6.60
CA GLN A 82 -0.65 -8.48 -5.54
C GLN A 82 0.44 -9.26 -4.80
N ILE A 83 0.49 -9.09 -3.49
CA ILE A 83 1.59 -9.57 -2.62
C ILE A 83 0.99 -10.36 -1.47
N ASP A 84 1.43 -11.60 -1.30
CA ASP A 84 1.22 -12.38 -0.08
C ASP A 84 2.23 -11.92 0.98
N PRO A 85 1.80 -11.28 2.09
CA PRO A 85 2.71 -10.83 3.14
C PRO A 85 3.54 -11.96 3.76
N LEU A 86 3.04 -13.20 3.72
CA LEU A 86 3.75 -14.38 4.24
C LEU A 86 4.79 -14.92 3.25
N LYS A 87 4.76 -14.48 1.98
CA LYS A 87 5.72 -14.84 0.93
C LYS A 87 6.23 -13.59 0.19
N PRO A 88 6.82 -12.61 0.88
CA PRO A 88 6.98 -11.24 0.38
C PRO A 88 8.10 -11.05 -0.66
N LYS A 89 8.83 -12.12 -1.04
CA LYS A 89 9.89 -12.04 -2.05
C LYS A 89 9.31 -11.55 -3.38
N ARG A 90 10.02 -10.64 -4.06
CA ARG A 90 9.58 -10.00 -5.31
C ARG A 90 9.17 -11.01 -6.39
N ASP A 91 9.85 -12.15 -6.48
CA ASP A 91 9.51 -13.23 -7.44
C ASP A 91 8.13 -13.86 -7.22
N ASN A 92 7.53 -13.68 -6.04
CA ASN A 92 6.18 -14.17 -5.74
C ASN A 92 5.10 -13.10 -5.99
N TRP A 93 5.48 -11.89 -6.40
CA TRP A 93 4.52 -10.81 -6.63
C TRP A 93 3.80 -11.06 -7.94
N ALA A 94 2.47 -10.97 -7.92
CA ALA A 94 1.66 -11.12 -9.12
C ALA A 94 1.31 -9.74 -9.69
N GLU A 95 1.64 -9.47 -10.96
CA GLU A 95 1.18 -8.26 -11.64
C GLU A 95 -0.32 -8.38 -11.95
N VAL A 96 -1.12 -7.48 -11.39
CA VAL A 96 -2.59 -7.45 -11.54
C VAL A 96 -3.09 -6.17 -12.19
N THR A 97 -2.18 -5.42 -12.83
CA THR A 97 -2.52 -4.22 -13.60
C THR A 97 -3.54 -4.57 -14.70
N PRO A 98 -4.70 -3.89 -14.76
CA PRO A 98 -5.63 -4.05 -15.87
C PRO A 98 -4.93 -3.81 -17.21
N ARG A 99 -5.13 -4.73 -18.17
CA ARG A 99 -4.58 -4.61 -19.53
C ARG A 99 -5.58 -3.91 -20.45
N GLY A 100 -5.10 -3.32 -21.55
CA GLY A 100 -5.92 -2.62 -22.54
C GLY A 100 -6.24 -1.16 -22.21
N PHE A 101 -5.71 -0.65 -21.09
CA PHE A 101 -5.85 0.75 -20.66
C PHE A 101 -4.46 1.38 -20.51
N VAL A 102 -4.26 2.54 -21.13
CA VAL A 102 -3.08 3.40 -21.02
C VAL A 102 -3.17 4.26 -19.76
N ASN A 103 -4.35 4.78 -19.43
CA ASN A 103 -4.65 5.49 -18.19
C ASN A 103 -5.81 4.81 -17.47
N TRP A 104 -5.61 4.40 -16.23
CA TRP A 104 -6.64 3.75 -15.44
C TRP A 104 -6.63 4.25 -13.99
N ARG A 105 -7.80 4.20 -13.35
CA ARG A 105 -7.96 4.43 -11.92
C ARG A 105 -8.97 3.44 -11.35
N ILE A 106 -8.72 2.97 -10.12
CA ILE A 106 -9.70 2.21 -9.37
C ILE A 106 -10.79 3.17 -8.90
N VAL A 107 -12.05 2.92 -9.29
CA VAL A 107 -13.20 3.78 -8.94
C VAL A 107 -13.98 3.22 -7.76
N SER A 108 -14.00 1.90 -7.61
CA SER A 108 -14.58 1.25 -6.43
C SER A 108 -13.77 0.03 -6.04
N SER A 109 -13.70 -0.20 -4.74
CA SER A 109 -13.21 -1.47 -4.19
C SER A 109 -14.41 -2.38 -3.91
N PRO A 110 -14.36 -3.67 -4.28
CA PRO A 110 -15.39 -4.64 -3.95
C PRO A 110 -15.58 -4.76 -2.43
N SER A 111 -16.83 -4.86 -1.95
CA SER A 111 -17.19 -4.95 -0.52
C SER A 111 -17.69 -6.35 -0.11
N GLY A 112 -18.12 -7.17 -1.07
CA GLY A 112 -18.56 -8.56 -0.86
C GLY A 112 -18.28 -9.43 -2.07
N PRO A 113 -18.16 -10.76 -1.94
CA PRO A 113 -17.51 -11.69 -2.90
C PRO A 113 -17.96 -11.60 -4.37
N ASP A 114 -19.19 -11.18 -4.63
CA ASP A 114 -19.74 -11.03 -5.98
C ASP A 114 -19.59 -9.61 -6.55
N ASP A 115 -19.03 -8.68 -5.79
CA ASP A 115 -18.80 -7.30 -6.19
C ASP A 115 -17.64 -7.21 -7.19
N ARG A 116 -17.82 -6.32 -8.16
CA ARG A 116 -16.84 -6.09 -9.23
C ARG A 116 -15.85 -5.01 -8.83
N LEU A 117 -14.57 -5.22 -9.17
CA LEU A 117 -13.59 -4.14 -9.18
C LEU A 117 -13.92 -3.23 -10.37
N VAL A 118 -14.40 -2.02 -10.11
CA VAL A 118 -14.64 -1.05 -11.18
C VAL A 118 -13.39 -0.22 -11.39
N VAL A 119 -12.87 -0.30 -12.62
CA VAL A 119 -11.76 0.52 -13.10
C VAL A 119 -12.34 1.48 -14.14
N ALA A 120 -11.99 2.75 -14.04
CA ALA A 120 -12.26 3.71 -15.10
C ALA A 120 -10.96 4.04 -15.83
N SER A 121 -11.10 4.31 -17.11
CA SER A 121 -10.06 4.82 -17.97
C SER A 121 -10.60 6.02 -18.70
N ASP A 122 -9.81 7.09 -18.78
CA ASP A 122 -10.13 8.27 -19.58
C ASP A 122 -9.49 8.19 -20.98
N ASP A 123 -9.08 6.99 -21.41
CA ASP A 123 -8.46 6.80 -22.72
C ASP A 123 -9.50 6.97 -23.83
N ARG A 124 -9.20 7.89 -24.76
CA ARG A 124 -10.00 8.09 -25.96
C ARG A 124 -9.96 6.90 -26.93
N ASN A 125 -9.00 5.99 -26.79
CA ASN A 125 -8.87 4.79 -27.62
C ASN A 125 -8.23 3.65 -26.79
N PRO A 126 -9.04 2.78 -26.16
CA PRO A 126 -8.52 1.60 -25.45
C PRO A 126 -7.86 0.63 -26.46
N ALA A 127 -6.74 0.01 -26.06
CA ALA A 127 -5.88 -0.80 -26.92
C ALA A 127 -6.23 -2.29 -26.89
#